data_AF-A0A947Y5F7-F1
#
_entry.id   AF-A0A947Y5F7-F1
#
_cell.length_a   1.000
_cell.length_b   1.000
_cell.length_c   1.000
_cell.angle_alpha   90.00
_cell.angle_beta   90.00
_cell.angle_gamma   90.00
#
_symmetry.space_group_name_H-M   'P 1'
#
loop_
_entity.id
_entity.type
_entity.pdbx_description
1 polymer ?
#
loop_
_entity_poly.entity_id
_entity_poly.type
_entity_poly.pdbx_seq_one_letter_code
_entity_poly.pdbx_strand_id
1 'polypeptide(L)'
;MSLTMQTARKRLALLWFAGAGVCFVVLLFISFFARIVEVDGLWGWFLPAVVPNLSLIIGVLVYTQRQQIQPEMHVDAFLYRLTLGLSLLYVLLLLLPLLFFPLTGKSLPELLDISRLWLAAVQALTTGAMGAFFVRQDDK
;
A
#
# COMPACT_ATOMS: atom_id res chain seq x y z
N MET A 1 7.96 -21.50 11.86
CA MET A 1 8.11 -20.12 12.37
C MET A 1 6.73 -19.62 12.73
N SER A 2 6.39 -19.60 14.03
CA SER A 2 5.21 -18.90 14.53
C SER A 2 5.41 -17.41 14.30
N LEU A 3 4.49 -16.79 13.55
CA LEU A 3 4.55 -15.37 13.24
C LEU A 3 3.48 -14.68 14.08
N THR A 4 3.91 -13.89 15.06
CA THR A 4 2.98 -13.18 15.95
C THR A 4 2.23 -12.11 15.17
N MET A 5 0.98 -11.88 15.55
CA MET A 5 0.13 -10.87 14.90
C MET A 5 0.76 -9.47 14.94
N GLN A 6 1.43 -9.14 16.04
CA GLN A 6 2.16 -7.88 16.15
C GLN A 6 3.30 -7.76 15.13
N THR A 7 4.05 -8.83 14.88
CA THR A 7 5.15 -8.84 13.89
C THR A 7 4.61 -8.72 12.47
N ALA A 8 3.52 -9.43 12.15
CA ALA A 8 2.88 -9.33 10.84
C ALA A 8 2.41 -7.90 10.53
N ARG A 9 1.72 -7.28 11.50
CA ARG A 9 1.22 -5.90 11.42
C ARG A 9 2.35 -4.89 11.19
N LYS A 10 3.44 -4.99 11.97
CA LYS A 10 4.60 -4.10 11.82
C LYS A 10 5.27 -4.24 10.45
N ARG A 11 5.43 -5.46 9.94
CA ARG A 11 6.03 -5.69 8.61
C ARG A 11 5.18 -5.13 7.49
N LEU A 12 3.86 -5.33 7.56
CA LEU A 12 2.93 -4.80 6.57
C LEU A 12 2.89 -3.27 6.60
N ALA A 13 2.91 -2.69 7.80
CA ALA A 13 3.05 -1.25 7.98
C ALA A 13 4.34 -0.73 7.36
N LEU A 14 5.49 -1.34 7.68
CA LEU A 14 6.78 -0.93 7.13
C LEU A 14 6.77 -0.98 5.60
N LEU A 15 6.24 -2.05 5.01
CA LEU A 15 6.15 -2.20 3.55
C LEU A 15 5.32 -1.08 2.91
N TRP A 16 4.14 -0.78 3.45
CA TRP A 16 3.28 0.26 2.93
C TRP A 16 3.83 1.66 3.14
N PHE A 17 4.32 1.98 4.34
CA PHE A 17 4.90 3.30 4.62
C PHE A 17 6.19 3.54 3.83
N ALA A 18 7.05 2.54 3.69
CA ALA A 18 8.25 2.66 2.88
C ALA A 18 7.89 2.80 1.39
N GLY A 19 7.02 1.93 0.87
CA GLY A 19 6.58 1.97 -0.52
C GLY A 19 5.89 3.27 -0.90
N ALA A 20 4.89 3.68 -0.11
CA ALA A 20 4.21 4.95 -0.25
C ALA A 20 5.15 6.14 -0.09
N GLY A 21 6.06 6.09 0.89
CA GLY A 21 7.02 7.15 1.15
C GLY A 21 7.98 7.36 -0.01
N VAL A 22 8.50 6.29 -0.61
CA VAL A 22 9.34 6.37 -1.81
C VAL A 22 8.56 7.01 -2.96
N CYS A 23 7.34 6.55 -3.23
CA CYS A 23 6.50 7.11 -4.29
C CYS A 23 6.18 8.60 -4.04
N PHE A 24 5.88 8.94 -2.79
CA PHE A 24 5.62 10.31 -2.36
C PHE A 24 6.82 11.23 -2.59
N VAL A 25 8.03 10.80 -2.24
CA VAL A 25 9.26 11.56 -2.48
C VAL A 25 9.52 11.74 -3.97
N VAL A 26 9.32 10.70 -4.78
CA VAL A 26 9.44 10.79 -6.24
C VAL A 26 8.44 11.79 -6.81
N LEU A 27 7.17 11.73 -6.39
CA LEU A 27 6.13 12.66 -6.84
C LEU A 27 6.37 14.10 -6.37
N LEU A 28 6.89 14.29 -5.15
CA LEU A 28 7.34 15.61 -4.68
C LEU A 28 8.43 16.16 -5.57
N PHE A 29 9.44 15.35 -5.89
CA PHE A 29 10.52 15.76 -6.78
C PHE A 29 9.99 16.15 -8.16
N ILE A 30 9.08 15.35 -8.74
CA ILE A 30 8.42 15.70 -10.00
C ILE A 30 7.63 17.02 -9.85
N SER A 31 6.90 17.22 -8.75
CA SER A 31 6.09 18.42 -8.52
C SER A 31 6.93 19.70 -8.45
N PHE A 32 8.15 19.63 -7.91
CA PHE A 32 9.05 20.79 -7.82
C PHE A 32 9.85 21.05 -9.10
N PHE A 33 10.31 19.98 -9.77
CA PHE A 33 11.29 20.11 -10.85
C PHE A 33 10.66 19.97 -12.25
N ALA A 34 9.49 19.36 -12.39
CA ALA A 34 8.85 19.19 -13.69
C ALA A 34 8.01 20.42 -14.06
N ARG A 35 8.45 21.14 -15.09
CA ARG A 35 7.83 22.40 -15.54
C ARG A 35 6.51 22.21 -16.30
N ILE A 36 6.20 20.98 -16.72
CA ILE A 36 5.16 20.66 -17.71
C ILE A 36 4.16 19.61 -17.18
N VAL A 37 4.21 19.29 -15.89
CA VAL A 37 3.33 18.26 -15.31
C VAL A 37 2.25 18.92 -14.47
N GLU A 38 1.01 18.54 -14.73
CA GLU A 38 -0.14 18.97 -13.94
C GLU A 38 -0.11 18.29 -12.57
N VAL A 39 0.22 19.06 -11.55
CA VAL A 39 0.43 18.59 -10.18
C VAL A 39 -0.85 17.94 -9.61
N ASP A 40 -2.02 18.52 -9.90
CA ASP A 40 -3.31 17.98 -9.41
C ASP A 40 -3.59 16.57 -9.96
N GLY A 41 -3.23 16.30 -11.21
CA GLY A 41 -3.39 14.98 -11.82
C GLY A 41 -2.52 13.91 -11.17
N LEU A 42 -1.28 14.26 -10.79
CA LEU A 42 -0.35 13.38 -10.06
C LEU A 42 -0.91 12.98 -8.70
N TRP A 43 -1.29 13.97 -7.90
CA TRP A 43 -1.79 13.75 -6.54
C TRP A 43 -3.18 13.10 -6.54
N GLY A 44 -4.02 13.44 -7.52
CA GLY A 44 -5.32 12.81 -7.75
C GLY A 44 -5.24 11.35 -8.21
N TRP A 45 -4.08 10.90 -8.70
CA TRP A 45 -3.80 9.48 -8.95
C TRP A 45 -3.23 8.79 -7.70
N PHE A 46 -2.29 9.45 -7.02
CA PHE A 46 -1.54 8.85 -5.91
C PHE A 46 -2.34 8.71 -4.62
N LEU A 47 -3.04 9.77 -4.18
CA LEU A 47 -3.71 9.78 -2.88
C LEU A 47 -4.81 8.71 -2.79
N PRO A 48 -5.72 8.57 -3.77
CA PRO A 48 -6.76 7.51 -3.71
C PRO A 48 -6.17 6.10 -3.73
N ALA A 49 -5.01 5.91 -4.36
CA ALA A 49 -4.33 4.62 -4.46
C ALA A 49 -3.70 4.18 -3.12
N VAL A 50 -3.28 5.12 -2.26
CA VAL A 50 -2.44 4.81 -1.09
C VAL A 50 -3.14 5.09 0.23
N VAL A 51 -3.87 6.21 0.33
CA VAL A 51 -4.46 6.69 1.58
C VAL A 51 -5.38 5.67 2.25
N PRO A 52 -6.28 4.95 1.56
CA PRO A 52 -7.16 3.98 2.21
C PRO A 52 -6.40 2.88 2.97
N ASN A 53 -5.35 2.32 2.36
CA ASN A 53 -4.55 1.26 2.97
C ASN A 53 -3.70 1.77 4.13
N LEU A 54 -3.07 2.94 4.00
CA LEU A 54 -2.33 3.56 5.12
C LEU A 54 -3.25 3.88 6.29
N SER A 55 -4.44 4.42 6.03
CA SER A 55 -5.42 4.75 7.06
C SER A 55 -5.86 3.51 7.83
N LEU A 56 -6.11 2.41 7.11
CA LEU A 56 -6.46 1.13 7.69
C LEU A 56 -5.34 0.58 8.58
N ILE A 57 -4.09 0.60 8.09
CA ILE A 57 -2.91 0.16 8.86
C ILE A 57 -2.78 0.99 10.13
N ILE A 58 -2.86 2.32 10.04
CA ILE A 58 -2.77 3.22 11.20
C ILE A 58 -3.87 2.88 12.20
N GLY A 59 -5.12 2.74 11.74
CA GLY A 59 -6.26 2.38 12.58
C GLY A 59 -6.01 1.09 13.36
N VAL A 60 -5.51 0.05 12.69
CA VAL A 60 -5.17 -1.22 13.34
C VAL A 60 -4.03 -1.06 14.34
N LEU A 61 -2.96 -0.33 14.00
CA LEU A 61 -1.83 -0.13 14.91
C LEU A 61 -2.24 0.61 16.19
N VAL A 62 -3.04 1.67 16.05
CA VAL A 62 -3.59 2.43 17.19
C VAL A 62 -4.51 1.56 18.04
N TYR A 63 -5.40 0.81 17.41
CA TYR A 63 -6.30 -0.13 18.11
C TYR A 63 -5.51 -1.19 18.90
N THR A 64 -4.48 -1.76 18.28
CA THR A 64 -3.60 -2.76 18.91
C THR A 64 -2.86 -2.19 20.11
N GLN A 65 -2.37 -0.96 20.03
CA GLN A 65 -1.70 -0.30 21.16
C GLN A 65 -2.64 -0.04 22.33
N ARG A 66 -3.93 0.23 22.07
CA ARG A 66 -4.93 0.39 23.13
C ARG A 66 -5.31 -0.93 23.80
N GLN A 67 -5.21 -2.05 23.09
CA GLN A 67 -5.56 -3.39 23.56
C GLN A 67 -4.36 -4.19 24.12
N GLN A 68 -3.38 -3.55 24.76
CA GLN A 68 -2.15 -4.16 25.30
C GLN A 68 -2.33 -5.38 26.27
N ILE A 69 -3.54 -5.88 26.49
CA ILE A 69 -3.91 -6.95 27.44
C ILE A 69 -4.49 -8.20 26.74
N GLN A 70 -4.22 -8.44 25.45
CA GLN A 70 -4.62 -9.70 24.80
C GLN A 70 -3.43 -10.66 24.63
N PRO A 71 -3.64 -11.99 24.81
CA PRO A 71 -2.60 -13.00 24.66
C PRO A 71 -2.00 -13.01 23.24
N GLU A 72 -0.79 -13.55 23.08
CA GLU A 72 -0.10 -13.65 21.79
C GLU A 72 -0.92 -14.46 20.76
N MET A 73 -1.71 -13.75 19.96
CA MET A 73 -2.45 -14.36 18.86
C MET A 73 -1.50 -14.74 17.72
N HIS A 74 -1.60 -16.00 17.32
CA HIS A 74 -0.88 -16.54 16.18
C HIS A 74 -1.67 -16.25 14.89
N VAL A 75 -0.94 -15.87 13.85
CA VAL A 75 -1.54 -15.56 12.55
C VAL A 75 -1.45 -16.75 11.62
N ASP A 76 -2.51 -16.98 10.84
CA ASP A 76 -2.45 -17.90 9.71
C ASP A 76 -1.37 -17.46 8.72
N ALA A 77 -0.33 -18.29 8.61
CA ALA A 77 0.82 -18.02 7.75
C ALA A 77 0.43 -17.88 6.26
N PHE A 78 -0.64 -18.54 5.81
CA PHE A 78 -1.14 -18.42 4.44
C PHE A 78 -1.75 -17.03 4.21
N LEU A 79 -2.68 -16.60 5.07
CA LEU A 79 -3.29 -15.28 4.96
C LEU A 79 -2.25 -14.16 5.06
N TYR A 80 -1.30 -14.27 5.97
CA TYR A 80 -0.20 -13.30 6.07
C TYR A 80 0.60 -13.23 4.76
N ARG A 81 1.01 -14.37 4.19
CA ARG A 81 1.78 -14.40 2.95
C ARG A 81 1.00 -13.87 1.76
N LEU A 82 -0.29 -14.17 1.68
CA LEU A 82 -1.18 -13.65 0.65
C LEU A 82 -1.29 -12.12 0.72
N THR A 83 -1.61 -11.58 1.91
CA THR A 83 -1.73 -10.13 2.12
C THR A 83 -0.41 -9.42 1.89
N LEU A 84 0.71 -9.99 2.33
CA LEU A 84 2.04 -9.45 2.10
C LEU A 84 2.40 -9.46 0.60
N GLY A 85 2.14 -10.57 -0.09
CA GLY A 85 2.41 -10.71 -1.53
C GLY A 85 1.60 -9.73 -2.36
N LEU A 86 0.29 -9.61 -2.09
CA LEU A 86 -0.59 -8.64 -2.75
C LEU A 86 -0.16 -7.19 -2.48
N SER A 87 0.20 -6.88 -1.22
CA SER A 87 0.69 -5.54 -0.87
C SER A 87 2.01 -5.20 -1.55
N LEU A 88 2.94 -6.15 -1.62
CA LEU A 88 4.21 -5.97 -2.32
C LEU A 88 3.97 -5.76 -3.82
N LEU A 89 3.13 -6.60 -4.44
CA LEU A 89 2.76 -6.47 -5.85
C LEU A 89 2.14 -5.10 -6.12
N TYR A 90 1.23 -4.65 -5.26
CA TYR A 90 0.57 -3.36 -5.40
C TYR A 90 1.57 -2.19 -5.36
N VAL A 91 2.45 -2.16 -4.36
CA VAL A 91 3.48 -1.12 -4.23
C VAL A 91 4.43 -1.13 -5.44
N LEU A 92 4.81 -2.30 -5.94
CA LEU A 92 5.62 -2.42 -7.15
C LEU A 92 4.91 -1.86 -8.39
N LEU A 93 3.62 -2.17 -8.56
CA LEU A 93 2.82 -1.62 -9.65
C LEU A 93 2.64 -0.11 -9.54
N LEU A 94 2.68 0.45 -8.33
CA LEU A 94 2.60 1.89 -8.09
C LEU A 94 3.93 2.59 -8.44
N LEU A 95 5.06 1.92 -8.20
CA LEU A 95 6.39 2.41 -8.61
C LEU A 95 6.62 2.34 -10.12
N LEU A 96 6.01 1.37 -10.80
CA LEU A 96 6.33 1.04 -12.19
C LEU A 96 6.12 2.22 -13.17
N PRO A 97 4.99 2.95 -13.16
CA PRO A 97 4.81 4.14 -14.01
C PRO A 97 5.85 5.24 -13.73
N LEU A 98 6.24 5.41 -12.46
CA LEU A 98 7.18 6.45 -12.05
C LEU A 98 8.62 6.14 -12.50
N LEU A 99 9.03 4.86 -12.43
CA LEU A 99 10.37 4.42 -12.82
C LEU A 99 10.52 4.31 -14.34
N PHE A 100 9.48 3.86 -15.05
CA PHE A 100 9.54 3.59 -16.49
C PHE A 100 9.04 4.75 -17.34
N PHE A 101 8.47 5.81 -16.76
CA PHE A 101 8.14 7.04 -17.50
C PHE A 101 9.24 7.53 -18.45
N PRO A 102 10.51 7.71 -18.02
CA PRO A 102 11.55 8.21 -18.93
C PRO A 102 11.94 7.23 -20.04
N LEU A 103 11.62 5.93 -19.89
CA LEU A 103 12.00 4.89 -20.87
C LEU A 103 10.94 4.65 -21.95
N THR A 104 9.68 5.01 -21.69
CA THR A 104 8.56 4.63 -22.58
C THR A 104 8.27 5.64 -23.69
N GLY A 105 8.80 6.86 -23.60
CA GLY A 105 8.51 7.95 -24.53
C GLY A 105 7.06 8.48 -24.46
N LYS A 106 6.23 7.95 -23.56
CA LYS A 106 4.86 8.43 -23.27
C LYS A 106 4.91 9.55 -22.24
N SER A 107 3.91 10.41 -22.25
CA SER A 107 3.75 11.42 -21.19
C SER A 107 3.43 10.76 -19.84
N LEU A 108 3.86 11.37 -18.73
CA LEU A 108 3.60 10.83 -17.40
C LEU A 108 2.09 10.70 -17.13
N PRO A 109 1.24 11.70 -17.47
CA PRO A 109 -0.21 11.58 -17.31
C PRO A 109 -0.80 10.36 -18.04
N GLU A 110 -0.34 10.06 -19.27
CA GLU A 110 -0.81 8.88 -20.01
C GLU A 110 -0.49 7.57 -19.27
N LEU A 111 0.72 7.44 -18.73
CA LEU A 111 1.11 6.23 -17.98
C LEU A 111 0.32 6.08 -16.69
N LEU A 112 0.09 7.19 -15.98
CA LEU A 112 -0.74 7.18 -14.77
C LEU A 112 -2.16 6.77 -15.10
N ASP A 113 -2.74 7.28 -16.19
CA ASP A 113 -4.11 6.97 -16.57
C ASP A 113 -4.30 5.50 -16.95
N ILE A 114 -3.41 4.95 -17.78
CA ILE A 114 -3.42 3.53 -18.13
C ILE A 114 -3.26 2.66 -16.87
N SER A 115 -2.46 3.11 -15.90
CA SER A 115 -2.21 2.34 -14.70
C SER A 115 -3.39 2.24 -13.73
N ARG A 116 -4.38 3.14 -13.84
CA ARG A 116 -5.52 3.19 -12.91
C ARG A 116 -6.29 1.87 -12.89
N LEU A 117 -6.51 1.24 -14.04
CA LEU A 117 -7.36 0.06 -14.14
C LEU A 117 -6.76 -1.15 -13.41
N TRP A 118 -5.50 -1.47 -13.68
CA TRP A 118 -4.84 -2.60 -13.02
C TRP A 118 -4.51 -2.30 -11.56
N LEU A 119 -4.23 -1.04 -11.20
CA LEU A 119 -4.04 -0.65 -9.81
C LEU A 119 -5.34 -0.83 -9.03
N ALA A 120 -6.48 -0.36 -9.55
CA ALA A 120 -7.76 -0.54 -8.89
C ALA A 120 -8.10 -2.02 -8.66
N ALA A 121 -7.86 -2.88 -9.65
CA ALA A 121 -8.09 -4.33 -9.52
C ALA A 121 -7.23 -4.94 -8.41
N VAL A 122 -5.92 -4.67 -8.40
CA VAL A 122 -5.01 -5.20 -7.37
C VAL A 122 -5.26 -4.55 -6.01
N GLN A 123 -5.67 -3.28 -5.96
CA GLN A 123 -6.05 -2.57 -4.74
C GLN A 123 -7.26 -3.22 -4.10
N ALA A 124 -8.28 -3.60 -4.87
CA ALA A 124 -9.47 -4.28 -4.37
C ALA A 124 -9.11 -5.63 -3.73
N LEU A 125 -8.28 -6.43 -4.40
CA LEU A 125 -7.77 -7.70 -3.86
C LEU A 125 -6.94 -7.49 -2.59
N THR A 126 -6.06 -6.50 -2.59
CA THR A 126 -5.19 -6.18 -1.45
C THR A 126 -6.00 -5.69 -0.25
N THR A 127 -6.98 -4.83 -0.48
CA THR A 127 -7.88 -4.29 0.56
C THR A 127 -8.75 -5.41 1.14
N GLY A 128 -9.27 -6.30 0.29
CA GLY A 128 -10.02 -7.48 0.74
C GLY A 128 -9.16 -8.42 1.59
N ALA A 129 -7.93 -8.71 1.16
CA ALA A 129 -6.99 -9.54 1.90
C ALA A 129 -6.56 -8.90 3.22
N MET A 130 -6.33 -7.58 3.24
CA MET A 130 -6.07 -6.82 4.46
C MET A 130 -7.28 -6.85 5.39
N GLY A 131 -8.48 -6.56 4.89
CA GLY A 131 -9.72 -6.62 5.67
C GLY A 131 -9.92 -8.00 6.31
N ALA A 132 -9.83 -9.07 5.52
CA ALA A 132 -9.91 -10.43 6.03
C ALA A 132 -8.82 -10.75 7.07
N PHE A 133 -7.60 -10.26 6.85
CA PHE A 133 -6.48 -10.42 7.77
C PHE A 133 -6.70 -9.68 9.11
N PHE A 134 -7.32 -8.51 9.10
CA PHE A 134 -7.51 -7.68 10.30
C PHE A 134 -8.83 -7.95 11.05
N VAL A 135 -9.88 -8.38 10.34
CA VAL A 135 -11.20 -8.71 10.92
C VAL A 135 -11.20 -10.09 11.56
N ARG A 136 -10.33 -11.01 11.11
CA ARG A 136 -10.18 -12.33 11.71
C ARG A 136 -9.44 -12.23 13.05
N GLN A 137 -10.15 -11.73 14.06
CA GLN A 137 -9.93 -12.04 15.46
C GLN A 137 -10.67 -13.35 15.69
N ASP A 138 -9.96 -14.40 16.10
CA ASP A 138 -10.54 -15.72 16.26
C ASP A 138 -11.80 -15.67 17.14
N ASP A 139 -12.90 -16.17 16.58
CA ASP A 139 -14.04 -16.67 17.31
C ASP A 139 -13.54 -17.83 18.18
N LYS A 140 -13.22 -17.54 19.45
CA LYS A 140 -13.49 -18.30 20.69
C LYS A 140 -12.52 -17.96 21.82
#